data_AF-A0A3D2BQW7-F1
#
_entry.id   AF-A0A3D2BQW7-F1
#
_cell.length_a   1.000
_cell.length_b   1.000
_cell.length_c   1.000
_cell.angle_alpha   90.00
_cell.angle_beta   90.00
_cell.angle_gamma   90.00
#
_symmetry.space_group_name_H-M   'P 1'
#
loop_
_entity.id
_entity.type
_entity.pdbx_description
1 polymer ?
#
loop_
_entity_poly.entity_id
_entity_poly.type
_entity_poly.pdbx_seq_one_letter_code
_entity_poly.pdbx_strand_id
1 'polypeptide(L)'
;MIARGTTIAAGGFCNPGVECEIAVRLHKTSDGAVYTRGSVADLIDAVFPANEIAEYWYGDFAARGTPKLSAGDFSHKACVLEPAQPDWQAPGFAVLSGRVRIDGK
;
A
#
# COMPACT_ATOMS: atom_id res chain seq x y z
N MET A 1 9.49 2.33 -5.47
CA MET A 1 9.04 0.95 -5.81
C MET A 1 10.24 0.05 -5.94
N ILE A 2 10.15 -1.14 -5.34
CA ILE A 2 11.13 -2.21 -5.44
C ILE A 2 10.55 -3.29 -6.35
N ALA A 3 11.38 -3.88 -7.22
CA ALA A 3 10.93 -4.94 -8.11
C ALA A 3 10.59 -6.22 -7.33
N ARG A 4 9.52 -6.92 -7.74
CA ARG A 4 9.13 -8.21 -7.15
C ARG A 4 10.28 -9.22 -7.17
N GLY A 5 10.39 -10.05 -6.11
CA GLY A 5 11.44 -11.06 -5.98
C GLY A 5 12.84 -10.52 -5.69
N THR A 6 13.00 -9.22 -5.48
CA THR A 6 14.29 -8.61 -5.14
C THR A 6 14.70 -8.98 -3.71
N THR A 7 15.94 -9.43 -3.55
CA THR A 7 16.59 -9.50 -2.23
C THR A 7 17.05 -8.12 -1.82
N ILE A 8 16.62 -7.66 -0.65
CA ILE A 8 16.95 -6.35 -0.10
C ILE A 8 17.78 -6.51 1.17
N ALA A 9 18.77 -5.64 1.37
CA ALA A 9 19.62 -5.68 2.55
C ALA A 9 18.85 -5.18 3.79
N ALA A 10 18.73 -6.01 4.82
CA ALA A 10 18.03 -5.67 6.05
C ALA A 10 18.62 -4.42 6.74
N GLY A 11 19.93 -4.19 6.62
CA GLY A 11 20.59 -3.00 7.18
C GLY A 11 20.15 -1.66 6.57
N GLY A 12 19.40 -1.66 5.46
CA GLY A 12 18.77 -0.47 4.91
C GLY A 12 17.45 -0.08 5.59
N PHE A 13 16.99 -0.88 6.55
CA PHE A 13 15.71 -0.74 7.21
C PHE A 13 15.84 -0.61 8.73
N CYS A 14 14.93 0.15 9.33
CA CYS A 14 14.79 0.28 10.78
C CYS A 14 13.48 -0.36 11.24
N ASN A 15 13.57 -1.55 11.85
CA ASN A 15 12.41 -2.32 12.34
C ASN A 15 11.28 -2.45 11.30
N PRO A 16 11.54 -3.10 10.15
CA PRO A 16 10.58 -3.15 9.05
C PRO A 16 9.40 -4.08 9.34
N GLY A 17 8.23 -3.69 8.85
CA GLY A 17 7.06 -4.55 8.65
C GLY A 17 6.70 -4.68 7.18
N VAL A 18 5.78 -5.60 6.89
CA VAL A 18 5.19 -5.78 5.56
C VAL A 18 3.67 -5.79 5.69
N GLU A 19 3.01 -4.96 4.89
CA GLU A 19 1.56 -4.85 4.84
C GLU A 19 1.03 -5.38 3.51
N CYS A 20 -0.19 -5.92 3.51
CA CYS A 20 -0.86 -6.48 2.33
C CYS A 20 -1.89 -5.49 1.82
N GLU A 21 -1.66 -4.96 0.63
CA GLU A 21 -2.29 -3.75 0.12
C GLU A 21 -2.89 -3.97 -1.26
N ILE A 22 -3.76 -3.04 -1.66
CA ILE A 22 -4.23 -2.91 -3.05
C ILE A 22 -3.78 -1.54 -3.55
N ALA A 23 -2.85 -1.51 -4.49
CA ALA A 23 -2.43 -0.28 -5.14
C ALA A 23 -3.28 0.00 -6.38
N VAL A 24 -3.47 1.28 -6.69
CA VAL A 24 -4.18 1.73 -7.88
C VAL A 24 -3.34 2.73 -8.66
N ARG A 25 -3.40 2.66 -9.98
CA ARG A 25 -2.92 3.72 -10.87
C ARG A 25 -4.13 4.55 -11.30
N LEU A 26 -4.01 5.87 -11.20
CA LEU A 26 -5.03 6.80 -11.67
C LEU A 26 -4.69 7.25 -13.10
N HIS A 27 -5.68 7.35 -14.00
CA HIS A 27 -5.44 7.87 -15.36
C HIS A 27 -5.50 9.39 -15.43
N LYS A 28 -5.98 10.06 -14.38
CA LYS A 28 -6.01 11.52 -14.27
C LYS A 28 -5.73 11.98 -12.84
N THR A 29 -5.20 13.18 -12.72
CA THR A 29 -4.94 13.84 -11.44
C THR A 29 -6.26 14.25 -10.77
N SER A 30 -6.22 14.42 -9.45
CA SER A 30 -7.32 15.02 -8.70
C SER A 30 -7.61 16.45 -9.18
N ASP A 31 -8.89 16.80 -9.32
CA ASP A 31 -9.35 18.16 -9.61
C ASP A 31 -9.74 18.95 -8.34
N GLY A 32 -9.56 18.36 -7.15
CA GLY A 32 -9.91 18.97 -5.87
C GLY A 32 -11.41 18.96 -5.54
N ALA A 33 -12.24 18.28 -6.34
CA ALA A 33 -13.65 18.10 -6.03
C ALA A 33 -13.87 17.18 -4.82
N VAL A 34 -15.09 17.21 -4.28
CA VAL A 34 -15.51 16.24 -3.27
C VAL A 34 -15.69 14.88 -3.94
N TYR A 35 -14.90 13.91 -3.53
CA TYR A 35 -14.97 12.56 -4.08
C TYR A 35 -15.97 11.66 -3.34
N THR A 36 -16.68 10.87 -4.13
CA THR A 36 -17.47 9.72 -3.69
C THR A 36 -16.78 8.41 -4.09
N ARG A 37 -17.21 7.29 -3.51
CA ARG A 37 -16.74 5.96 -3.92
C ARG A 37 -16.88 5.72 -5.43
N GLY A 38 -18.00 6.13 -6.02
CA GLY A 38 -18.26 5.98 -7.46
C GLY A 38 -17.30 6.82 -8.30
N SER A 39 -17.17 8.12 -7.97
CA SER A 39 -16.25 9.00 -8.72
C SER A 39 -14.78 8.59 -8.61
N VAL A 40 -14.37 7.93 -7.52
CA VAL A 40 -13.00 7.38 -7.41
C VAL A 40 -12.84 6.13 -8.28
N ALA A 41 -13.85 5.27 -8.37
CA ALA A 41 -13.78 4.10 -9.27
C ALA A 41 -13.55 4.54 -10.72
N ASP A 42 -14.21 5.63 -11.14
CA ASP A 42 -14.04 6.25 -12.46
C ASP A 42 -12.67 6.90 -12.68
N LEU A 43 -11.80 6.98 -11.67
CA LEU A 43 -10.43 7.50 -11.78
C LEU A 43 -9.38 6.39 -11.96
N ILE A 44 -9.73 5.14 -11.63
CA ILE A 44 -8.79 4.02 -11.59
C ILE A 44 -8.54 3.50 -13.00
N ASP A 45 -7.29 3.54 -13.43
CA ASP A 45 -6.80 2.95 -14.68
C ASP A 45 -6.46 1.47 -14.50
N ALA A 46 -5.75 1.14 -13.42
CA ALA A 46 -5.28 -0.21 -13.14
C ALA A 46 -5.21 -0.46 -11.63
N VAL A 47 -5.36 -1.73 -11.26
CA VAL A 47 -5.30 -2.22 -9.88
C VAL A 47 -4.19 -3.26 -9.78
N PHE A 48 -3.44 -3.23 -8.68
CA PHE A 48 -2.30 -4.09 -8.44
C PHE A 48 -2.40 -4.67 -7.02
N PRO A 49 -2.25 -5.99 -6.84
CA PRO A 49 -1.83 -6.51 -5.55
C PRO A 49 -0.50 -5.86 -5.17
N ALA A 50 -0.38 -5.41 -3.93
CA ALA A 50 0.77 -4.67 -3.48
C ALA A 50 1.18 -5.08 -2.07
N ASN A 51 2.46 -4.85 -1.78
CA ASN A 51 3.00 -4.92 -0.44
C ASN A 51 3.63 -3.58 -0.10
N GLU A 52 3.23 -2.98 1.01
CA GLU A 52 3.98 -1.88 1.61
C GLU A 52 5.05 -2.45 2.54
N ILE A 53 6.23 -1.83 2.49
CA ILE A 53 7.27 -2.01 3.48
C ILE A 53 7.23 -0.75 4.35
N ALA A 54 6.78 -0.93 5.58
CA ALA A 54 6.66 0.13 6.58
C ALA A 54 7.82 0.03 7.59
N GLU A 55 8.20 1.15 8.20
CA GLU A 55 9.22 1.17 9.25
C GLU A 55 8.67 1.73 10.58
N TYR A 56 8.79 0.93 11.63
CA TYR A 56 8.27 1.31 12.95
C TYR A 56 9.40 1.89 13.82
N TRP A 57 9.79 3.14 13.54
CA TRP A 57 10.89 3.87 14.22
C TRP A 57 10.60 4.24 15.69
N TYR A 58 9.37 4.03 16.13
CA TYR A 58 8.74 4.87 17.14
C TYR A 58 8.19 4.09 18.34
N GLY A 59 8.44 2.79 18.45
CA GLY A 59 7.90 1.98 19.56
C GLY A 59 6.37 1.92 19.48
N ASP A 60 5.66 2.23 20.56
CA ASP A 60 4.19 2.17 20.58
C ASP A 60 3.56 3.24 19.65
N PHE A 61 2.96 2.75 18.56
CA PHE A 61 2.24 3.54 17.57
C PHE A 61 0.92 4.11 18.11
N ALA A 62 0.19 3.35 18.94
CA ALA A 62 -1.10 3.76 19.47
C ALA A 62 -0.97 4.93 20.47
N ALA A 63 0.16 5.02 21.15
CA ALA A 63 0.49 6.13 22.03
C ALA A 63 0.85 7.43 21.28
N ARG A 64 0.87 7.43 19.93
CA ARG A 64 1.30 8.56 19.12
C ARG A 64 0.12 9.22 18.41
N GLY A 65 0.00 10.53 18.60
CA GLY A 65 -0.99 11.34 17.87
C GLY A 65 -0.64 11.50 16.40
N THR A 66 -1.66 11.72 15.56
CA THR A 66 -1.59 11.89 14.11
C THR A 66 -0.45 12.82 13.63
N PRO A 67 -0.13 13.95 14.27
CA PRO A 67 0.96 14.81 13.81
C PRO A 67 2.33 14.12 13.74
N LYS A 68 2.63 13.19 14.66
CA LYS A 68 3.88 12.44 14.64
C LYS A 68 3.90 11.39 13.52
N LEU A 69 2.75 10.82 13.20
CA LEU A 69 2.62 9.86 12.09
C LEU A 69 2.84 10.58 10.76
N SER A 70 2.19 11.73 10.56
CA SER A 70 2.38 12.55 9.36
C SER A 70 3.83 13.02 9.19
N ALA A 71 4.49 13.42 10.29
CA ALA A 71 5.90 13.82 10.24
C ALA A 71 6.85 12.66 9.88
N GLY A 72 6.44 11.42 10.13
CA GLY A 72 7.18 10.22 9.74
C GLY A 72 6.70 9.59 8.44
N ASP A 73 6.03 10.36 7.57
CA ASP A 73 5.46 9.89 6.30
C ASP A 73 4.58 8.64 6.45
N PHE A 74 3.81 8.58 7.53
CA PHE A 74 2.98 7.43 7.92
C PHE A 74 3.74 6.09 7.96
N SER A 75 5.04 6.12 8.28
CA SER A 75 5.93 4.95 8.34
C SER A 75 6.31 4.39 6.96
N HIS A 76 5.99 5.08 5.86
CA HIS A 76 6.32 4.62 4.52
C HIS A 76 7.83 4.49 4.31
N LYS A 77 8.25 3.38 3.70
CA LYS A 77 9.63 3.22 3.23
C LYS A 77 9.72 2.77 1.78
N ALA A 78 8.93 1.78 1.40
CA ALA A 78 8.89 1.31 0.02
C ALA A 78 7.60 0.54 -0.27
N CYS A 79 7.38 0.22 -1.54
CA CYS A 79 6.34 -0.70 -1.96
C CYS A 79 6.84 -1.64 -3.06
N VAL A 80 6.23 -2.82 -3.11
CA VAL A 80 6.40 -3.83 -4.16
C VAL A 80 5.03 -3.99 -4.84
N LEU A 81 5.02 -3.92 -6.16
CA LEU A 81 3.81 -4.17 -6.95
C LEU A 81 3.91 -5.52 -7.64
N GLU A 82 2.81 -6.27 -7.62
CA GLU A 82 2.58 -7.39 -8.54
C GLU A 82 2.03 -6.87 -9.87
N PRO A 83 1.93 -7.71 -10.92
CA PRO A 83 1.30 -7.32 -12.18
C PRO A 83 -0.13 -6.78 -11.98
N ALA A 84 -0.56 -5.91 -12.90
CA ALA A 84 -1.92 -5.39 -12.90
C ALA A 84 -2.94 -6.54 -12.99
N GLN A 85 -3.97 -6.46 -12.16
CA GLN A 85 -5.07 -7.42 -12.17
C GLN A 85 -6.04 -7.08 -13.31
N PRO A 86 -6.25 -7.99 -14.28
CA PRO A 86 -7.28 -7.81 -15.30
C PRO A 86 -8.68 -7.87 -14.67
N ASP A 87 -9.64 -7.20 -15.30
CA ASP A 87 -11.07 -7.21 -14.92
C ASP A 87 -11.33 -6.89 -13.44
N TRP A 88 -10.50 -6.03 -12.85
CA TRP A 88 -10.50 -5.71 -11.41
C TRP A 88 -11.85 -5.22 -10.87
N GLN A 89 -12.74 -4.71 -11.72
CA GLN A 89 -14.09 -4.27 -11.36
C GLN A 89 -14.99 -5.42 -10.89
N ALA A 90 -14.72 -6.67 -11.31
CA ALA A 90 -15.44 -7.86 -10.90
C ALA A 90 -14.48 -8.83 -10.20
N PRO A 91 -14.76 -9.29 -8.96
CA PRO A 91 -16.01 -9.20 -8.20
C PRO A 91 -16.19 -7.92 -7.37
N GLY A 92 -15.27 -6.96 -7.49
CA GLY A 92 -15.23 -5.73 -6.69
C GLY A 92 -14.43 -5.90 -5.39
N PHE A 93 -13.96 -4.79 -4.81
CA PHE A 93 -13.02 -4.82 -3.68
C PHE A 93 -13.59 -5.41 -2.39
N ALA A 94 -14.90 -5.34 -2.18
CA ALA A 94 -15.54 -5.71 -0.91
C ALA A 94 -15.43 -7.20 -0.56
N VAL A 95 -15.18 -8.06 -1.55
CA VAL A 95 -15.07 -9.52 -1.34
C VAL A 95 -13.63 -10.02 -1.40
N LEU A 96 -12.66 -9.13 -1.60
CA LEU A 96 -11.25 -9.51 -1.69
C LEU A 96 -10.69 -9.83 -0.30
N SER A 97 -9.72 -10.74 -0.26
CA SER A 97 -8.97 -11.09 0.93
C SER A 97 -7.49 -11.16 0.59
N GLY A 98 -6.66 -10.52 1.40
CA GLY A 98 -5.20 -10.56 1.28
C GLY A 98 -4.57 -11.48 2.32
N ARG A 99 -3.34 -11.94 2.07
CA ARG A 99 -2.52 -12.65 3.05
C ARG A 99 -1.04 -12.37 2.84
N VAL A 100 -0.34 -12.00 3.91
CA VAL A 100 1.13 -12.03 3.98
C VAL A 100 1.57 -13.42 4.47
N ARG A 101 2.64 -13.96 3.88
CA ARG A 101 3.31 -15.15 4.40
C ARG A 101 4.77 -14.83 4.70
N ILE A 102 5.25 -15.22 5.88
CA ILE A 102 6.64 -15.05 6.29
C ILE A 102 7.22 -16.44 6.53
N ASP A 103 8.36 -16.73 5.90
CA ASP A 103 9.00 -18.05 5.95
C ASP A 103 8.05 -19.22 5.60
N GLY A 104 7.15 -18.95 4.64
CA GLY A 104 6.17 -19.92 4.14
C GLY A 104 4.92 -20.09 5.01
N LYS A 105 4.76 -19.32 6.08
CA LYS A 105 3.62 -19.41 7.01
C LYS A 105 2.70 -18.20 6.89
#